data_AF-A0A7X9GRS1-F1
#
_entry.id   AF-A0A7X9GRS1-F1
#
_cell.length_a   1.000
_cell.length_b   1.000
_cell.length_c   1.000
_cell.angle_alpha   90.00
_cell.angle_beta   90.00
_cell.angle_gamma   90.00
#
_symmetry.space_group_name_H-M   'P 1'
#
loop_
_entity.id
_entity.type
_entity.pdbx_description
1 polymer ?
#
loop_
_entity_poly.entity_id
_entity_poly.type
_entity_poly.pdbx_seq_one_letter_code
_entity_poly.pdbx_strand_id
1 'polypeptide(L)'
;MIDFQEKYHVFQSALEIPEPWYVFHHELAKKEKTLHIYIEYRSGATFSCPNCDASGCKVHDIQDQDRTWKHLDFWQYQTILHARMPRVKCESCGKIRTVMIDWARPGAGFSLFFEHHVMSLMVDMPVAAVARKVGEHDTRLWRVFKHYVIHTRCLIFQKMILSHA
;
A
#
# COMPACT_ATOMS: atom_id res chain seq x y z
N MET A 1 5.56 5.80 32.80
CA MET A 1 5.00 5.39 31.48
C MET A 1 6.17 5.33 30.52
N ILE A 2 6.57 4.13 30.09
CA ILE A 2 7.62 4.00 29.07
C ILE A 2 6.97 4.43 27.75
N ASP A 3 7.56 5.44 27.12
CA ASP A 3 7.08 6.01 25.87
C ASP A 3 7.20 4.98 24.75
N PHE A 4 6.06 4.49 24.25
CA PHE A 4 6.02 3.52 23.15
C PHE A 4 6.50 4.16 21.82
N GLN A 5 6.65 5.49 21.73
CA GLN A 5 7.04 6.17 20.49
C GLN A 5 8.50 5.91 20.08
N GLU A 6 9.40 5.56 21.01
CA GLU A 6 10.83 5.44 20.69
C GLU A 6 11.19 4.11 20.00
N LYS A 7 10.40 3.05 20.20
CA LYS A 7 10.79 1.68 19.83
C LYS A 7 10.66 1.33 18.34
N TYR A 8 9.78 2.02 17.59
CA TYR A 8 9.47 1.67 16.20
C TYR A 8 9.66 2.82 15.20
N HIS A 9 10.29 3.91 15.64
CA HIS A 9 10.48 5.12 14.85
C HIS A 9 11.14 4.87 13.48
N VAL A 10 12.07 3.89 13.40
CA VAL A 10 12.77 3.57 12.16
C VAL A 10 11.82 3.03 11.08
N PHE A 11 10.92 2.10 11.40
CA PHE A 11 10.02 1.52 10.40
C PHE A 11 8.94 2.51 10.00
N GLN A 12 8.40 3.25 10.96
CA GLN A 12 7.40 4.28 10.68
C GLN A 12 7.96 5.38 9.77
N SER A 13 9.18 5.86 10.06
CA SER A 13 9.85 6.88 9.25
C SER A 13 10.26 6.35 7.87
N ALA A 14 10.83 5.15 7.80
CA ALA A 14 11.31 4.58 6.54
C ALA A 14 10.16 4.22 5.57
N LEU A 15 8.99 3.85 6.11
CA LEU A 15 7.80 3.57 5.32
C LEU A 15 6.96 4.83 5.04
N GLU A 16 7.37 5.99 5.57
CA GLU A 16 6.65 7.27 5.46
C GLU A 16 5.17 7.17 5.89
N ILE A 17 4.89 6.42 6.97
CA ILE A 17 3.51 6.24 7.44
C ILE A 17 3.01 7.55 8.08
N PRO A 18 1.97 8.18 7.52
CA PRO A 18 1.48 9.47 7.99
C PRO A 18 0.50 9.32 9.16
N GLU A 19 0.43 10.33 10.02
CA GLU A 19 -0.66 10.45 10.98
C GLU A 19 -2.02 10.45 10.26
N PRO A 20 -3.09 9.82 10.82
CA PRO A 20 -3.17 9.25 12.16
C PRO A 20 -2.67 7.80 12.26
N TRP A 21 -2.01 7.28 11.22
CA TRP A 21 -1.48 5.92 11.20
C TRP A 21 -0.12 5.84 11.89
N TYR A 22 0.18 4.69 12.48
CA TYR A 22 1.45 4.42 13.15
C TYR A 22 1.78 2.93 13.14
N VAL A 23 3.07 2.62 13.24
CA VAL A 23 3.53 1.24 13.39
C VAL A 23 3.48 0.86 14.87
N PHE A 24 2.67 -0.15 15.21
CA PHE A 24 2.51 -0.59 16.61
C PHE A 24 3.26 -1.88 16.93
N HIS A 25 3.55 -2.70 15.91
CA HIS A 25 4.23 -3.97 16.08
C HIS A 25 5.01 -4.38 14.83
N HIS A 26 6.07 -5.17 15.03
CA HIS A 26 6.76 -5.85 13.95
C HIS A 26 7.23 -7.24 14.42
N GLU A 27 7.31 -8.17 13.49
CA GLU A 27 7.73 -9.54 13.74
C GLU A 27 8.65 -10.02 12.61
N LEU A 28 9.84 -10.50 12.97
CA LEU A 28 10.78 -11.10 12.02
C LEU A 28 10.69 -12.62 12.08
N ALA A 29 9.89 -13.21 11.19
CA ALA A 29 9.74 -14.65 11.03
C ALA A 29 10.95 -15.23 10.26
N LYS A 30 12.06 -15.46 10.97
CA LYS A 30 13.34 -15.87 10.35
C LYS A 30 13.26 -17.15 9.52
N LYS A 31 12.44 -18.12 9.93
CA LYS A 31 12.26 -19.40 9.21
C LYS A 31 11.59 -19.20 7.86
N GLU A 32 10.60 -18.32 7.82
CA GLU A 32 9.83 -17.98 6.62
C GLU A 32 10.54 -16.94 5.74
N LYS A 33 11.58 -16.30 6.30
CA LYS A 33 12.26 -15.15 5.71
C LYS A 33 11.28 -13.99 5.44
N THR A 34 10.43 -13.70 6.42
CA THR A 34 9.41 -12.66 6.31
C THR A 34 9.52 -11.67 7.47
N LEU A 35 9.45 -10.38 7.16
CA LEU A 35 9.27 -9.29 8.11
C LEU A 35 7.81 -8.82 8.04
N HIS A 36 7.08 -8.99 9.13
CA HIS A 36 5.72 -8.50 9.29
C HIS A 36 5.76 -7.15 9.99
N ILE A 37 5.07 -6.16 9.44
CA ILE A 37 4.92 -4.83 10.05
C ILE A 37 3.43 -4.56 10.19
N TYR A 38 3.00 -4.26 11.41
CA TYR A 38 1.60 -4.05 11.74
C TYR A 38 1.35 -2.56 12.00
N ILE A 39 0.39 -2.02 11.26
CA ILE A 39 0.03 -0.60 11.21
C ILE A 39 -1.39 -0.46 11.74
N GLU A 40 -1.60 0.53 12.59
CA GLU A 40 -2.90 0.89 13.15
C GLU A 40 -3.09 2.40 13.07
N TYR A 41 -4.30 2.88 13.32
CA TYR A 41 -4.61 4.30 13.41
C TYR A 41 -4.97 4.68 14.84
N ARG A 42 -4.72 5.94 15.22
CA ARG A 42 -5.00 6.42 16.58
C ARG A 42 -6.49 6.38 16.92
N SER A 43 -6.81 6.02 18.15
CA SER A 43 -8.19 6.08 18.64
C SER A 43 -8.76 7.50 18.51
N GLY A 44 -10.02 7.61 18.06
CA GLY A 44 -10.65 8.90 17.79
C GLY A 44 -10.20 9.58 16.48
N ALA A 45 -9.37 8.92 15.66
CA ALA A 45 -9.02 9.42 14.34
C ALA A 45 -10.24 9.70 13.48
N THR A 46 -10.12 10.73 12.66
CA THR A 46 -11.10 11.05 11.61
C THR A 46 -10.42 11.00 10.26
N PHE A 47 -11.19 10.70 9.22
CA PHE A 47 -10.68 10.55 7.87
C PHE A 47 -11.51 11.35 6.88
N SER A 48 -10.95 11.61 5.71
CA SER A 48 -11.68 12.18 4.58
C SER A 48 -12.58 11.12 3.94
N CYS A 49 -13.77 11.53 3.50
CA CYS A 49 -14.68 10.65 2.79
C CYS A 49 -14.10 10.24 1.43
N PRO A 50 -13.90 8.93 1.14
CA PRO A 50 -13.40 8.46 -0.16
C PRO A 50 -14.29 8.76 -1.38
N ASN A 51 -15.50 9.29 -1.17
CA ASN A 51 -16.46 9.54 -2.25
C ASN A 51 -16.64 11.03 -2.58
N CYS A 52 -16.52 11.93 -1.61
CA CYS A 52 -16.77 13.36 -1.80
C CYS A 52 -15.79 14.25 -1.02
N ASP A 53 -14.71 13.67 -0.50
CA ASP A 53 -13.60 14.34 0.18
C ASP A 53 -13.96 15.16 1.43
N ALA A 54 -15.19 15.04 1.93
CA ALA A 54 -15.60 15.66 3.19
C ALA A 54 -14.69 15.21 4.34
N SER A 55 -14.06 16.17 5.02
CA SER A 55 -13.14 15.94 6.14
C SER A 55 -13.86 15.57 7.43
N GLY A 56 -13.14 15.00 8.39
CA GLY A 56 -13.65 14.82 9.76
C GLY A 56 -14.64 13.65 9.90
N CYS A 57 -14.71 12.74 8.93
CA CYS A 57 -15.61 11.58 9.02
C CYS A 57 -15.10 10.62 10.12
N LYS A 58 -15.96 10.34 11.10
CA LYS A 58 -15.65 9.38 12.17
C LYS A 58 -15.71 7.94 11.65
N VAL A 59 -14.89 7.09 12.25
CA VAL A 59 -14.93 5.64 12.00
C VAL A 59 -16.30 5.10 12.40
N HIS A 60 -16.95 4.41 11.48
CA HIS A 60 -18.24 3.76 11.69
C HIS A 60 -18.06 2.35 12.21
N ASP A 61 -17.22 1.57 11.53
CA ASP A 61 -16.85 0.21 11.86
C ASP A 61 -15.47 -0.12 11.25
N ILE A 62 -14.97 -1.33 11.54
CA ILE A 62 -13.70 -1.84 11.05
C ILE A 62 -14.01 -3.12 10.26
N GLN A 63 -13.29 -3.36 9.17
CA GLN A 63 -13.40 -4.64 8.47
C GLN A 63 -12.91 -5.79 9.35
N ASP A 64 -13.59 -6.94 9.30
CA ASP A 64 -13.31 -8.10 10.17
C ASP A 64 -11.91 -8.70 9.97
N GLN A 65 -11.30 -8.46 8.81
CA GLN A 65 -10.00 -9.00 8.45
C GLN A 65 -9.01 -7.87 8.16
N ASP A 66 -7.80 -8.03 8.69
CA ASP A 66 -6.67 -7.18 8.36
C ASP A 66 -6.37 -7.28 6.87
N ARG A 67 -6.10 -6.14 6.25
CA ARG A 67 -5.63 -6.09 4.88
C ARG A 67 -4.12 -6.21 4.87
N THR A 68 -3.60 -6.96 3.90
CA THR A 68 -2.17 -7.22 3.76
C THR A 68 -1.63 -6.73 2.43
N TRP A 69 -0.40 -6.23 2.47
CA TRP A 69 0.33 -5.79 1.27
C TRP A 69 1.76 -6.28 1.33
N LYS A 70 2.25 -6.85 0.22
CA LYS A 70 3.69 -7.00 0.06
C LYS A 70 4.33 -5.64 -0.25
N HIS A 71 5.41 -5.35 0.46
CA HIS A 71 6.25 -4.18 0.28
C HIS A 71 7.62 -4.60 -0.28
N LEU A 72 8.53 -3.64 -0.44
CA LEU A 72 9.92 -3.94 -0.79
C LEU A 72 10.57 -4.81 0.29
N ASP A 73 11.41 -5.73 -0.15
CA ASP A 73 12.12 -6.64 0.75
C ASP A 73 13.09 -5.85 1.64
N PHE A 74 13.09 -6.19 2.93
CA PHE A 74 14.03 -5.66 3.90
C PHE A 74 15.21 -6.62 4.01
N TRP A 75 16.29 -6.33 3.29
CA TRP A 75 17.44 -7.22 3.07
C TRP A 75 17.02 -8.58 2.48
N GLN A 76 17.29 -9.70 3.14
CA GLN A 76 16.90 -11.04 2.70
C GLN A 76 15.47 -11.42 3.09
N TYR A 77 14.70 -10.51 3.70
CA TYR A 77 13.37 -10.78 4.23
C TYR A 77 12.29 -10.11 3.37
N GLN A 78 11.27 -10.89 2.99
CA GLN A 78 10.08 -10.33 2.35
C GLN A 78 9.30 -9.48 3.36
N THR A 79 8.91 -8.26 2.98
CA THR A 79 8.18 -7.38 3.89
C THR A 79 6.68 -7.44 3.61
N ILE A 80 5.88 -7.76 4.64
CA ILE A 80 4.42 -7.74 4.58
C ILE A 80 3.89 -6.69 5.57
N LEU A 81 3.12 -5.74 5.04
CA LEU A 81 2.40 -4.75 5.83
C LEU A 81 1.01 -5.29 6.14
N HIS A 82 0.58 -5.11 7.39
CA HIS A 82 -0.75 -5.48 7.89
C HIS A 82 -1.42 -4.23 8.43
N ALA A 83 -2.67 -3.97 8.05
CA ALA A 83 -3.44 -2.91 8.67
C ALA A 83 -4.94 -3.24 8.72
N ARG A 84 -5.56 -2.84 9.83
CA ARG A 84 -7.02 -2.81 9.96
C ARG A 84 -7.57 -1.67 9.14
N MET A 85 -8.56 -1.96 8.31
CA MET A 85 -9.15 -0.97 7.40
C MET A 85 -10.47 -0.44 7.98
N PRO A 86 -10.49 0.79 8.53
CA PRO A 86 -11.74 1.38 9.00
C PRO A 86 -12.62 1.79 7.83
N ARG A 87 -13.94 1.74 8.04
CA ARG A 87 -14.91 2.40 7.17
C ARG A 87 -15.48 3.61 7.89
N VAL A 88 -15.69 4.68 7.13
CA VAL A 88 -16.30 5.91 7.63
C VAL A 88 -17.70 6.06 7.05
N LYS A 89 -18.64 6.55 7.87
CA LYS A 89 -19.96 6.99 7.42
C LYS A 89 -19.89 8.49 7.20
N CYS A 90 -19.98 8.93 5.95
CA CYS A 90 -19.94 10.34 5.62
C CYS A 90 -21.32 10.98 5.84
N GLU A 91 -21.38 12.03 6.66
CA GLU A 91 -22.61 12.79 6.89
C GLU A 91 -23.00 13.62 5.66
N SER A 92 -22.04 14.11 4.88
CA SER A 92 -22.31 14.95 3.70
C SER A 92 -22.92 14.19 2.53
N CYS A 93 -22.51 12.94 2.27
CA CYS A 93 -23.03 12.14 1.14
C CYS A 93 -23.81 10.89 1.55
N GLY A 94 -23.91 10.59 2.85
CA GLY A 94 -24.63 9.44 3.39
C GLY A 94 -23.99 8.06 3.14
N LYS A 95 -22.87 7.99 2.41
CA LYS A 95 -22.23 6.73 2.02
C LYS A 95 -21.28 6.22 3.11
N ILE A 96 -21.22 4.90 3.24
CA ILE A 96 -20.22 4.19 4.05
C ILE A 96 -19.13 3.67 3.10
N ARG A 97 -17.87 4.05 3.35
CA ARG A 97 -16.73 3.67 2.51
C ARG A 97 -15.51 3.35 3.36
N THR A 98 -14.72 2.37 2.93
CA THR A 98 -13.39 2.09 3.49
C THR A 98 -12.46 3.26 3.20
N VAL A 99 -11.72 3.71 4.21
CA VAL A 99 -10.79 4.83 4.07
C VAL A 99 -9.73 4.57 3.00
N MET A 100 -9.28 5.65 2.35
CA MET A 100 -8.10 5.61 1.50
C MET A 100 -6.84 5.66 2.38
N ILE A 101 -5.78 5.01 1.92
CA ILE A 101 -4.46 5.03 2.56
C ILE A 101 -3.41 5.41 1.52
N ASP A 102 -2.31 6.00 1.98
CA ASP A 102 -1.34 6.63 1.09
C ASP A 102 -0.33 5.63 0.50
N TRP A 103 -0.11 4.48 1.15
CA TRP A 103 0.88 3.50 0.71
C TRP A 103 0.33 2.38 -0.18
N ALA A 104 -0.98 2.32 -0.46
CA ALA A 104 -1.55 1.31 -1.35
C ALA A 104 -2.88 1.70 -2.00
N ARG A 105 -3.07 1.26 -3.25
CA ARG A 105 -4.34 1.46 -3.98
C ARG A 105 -5.49 0.65 -3.37
N PRO A 106 -6.76 1.05 -3.56
CA PRO A 106 -7.92 0.24 -3.18
C PRO A 106 -7.87 -1.16 -3.80
N GLY A 107 -8.09 -2.20 -3.00
CA GLY A 107 -8.09 -3.60 -3.44
C GLY A 107 -6.75 -4.20 -3.88
N ALA A 108 -5.67 -3.42 -4.00
CA ALA A 108 -4.33 -3.93 -4.30
C ALA A 108 -3.76 -4.80 -3.15
N GLY A 109 -3.01 -5.84 -3.49
CA GLY A 109 -2.24 -6.65 -2.52
C GLY A 109 -0.75 -6.26 -2.43
N PHE A 110 -0.40 -5.13 -3.04
CA PHE A 110 0.95 -4.57 -3.07
C PHE A 110 0.92 -3.12 -2.61
N SER A 111 1.99 -2.68 -1.97
CA SER A 111 2.23 -1.26 -1.71
C SER A 111 2.55 -0.51 -3.01
N LEU A 112 2.32 0.80 -3.04
CA LEU A 112 2.66 1.66 -4.19
C LEU A 112 4.15 1.57 -4.52
N PHE A 113 5.03 1.61 -3.53
CA PHE A 113 6.47 1.46 -3.72
C PHE A 113 6.85 0.12 -4.38
N PHE A 114 6.22 -0.97 -3.97
CA PHE A 114 6.43 -2.27 -4.61
C PHE A 114 5.93 -2.27 -6.05
N GLU A 115 4.74 -1.72 -6.31
CA GLU A 115 4.18 -1.60 -7.65
C GLU A 115 5.09 -0.77 -8.58
N HIS A 116 5.63 0.36 -8.10
CA HIS A 116 6.59 1.17 -8.86
C HIS A 116 7.88 0.42 -9.16
N HIS A 117 8.42 -0.32 -8.18
CA HIS A 117 9.63 -1.11 -8.37
C HIS A 117 9.44 -2.23 -9.41
N VAL A 118 8.33 -2.95 -9.38
CA VAL A 118 8.08 -3.98 -10.40
C VAL A 118 7.80 -3.37 -11.77
N MET A 119 7.12 -2.22 -11.82
CA MET A 119 6.91 -1.49 -13.08
C MET A 119 8.23 -1.03 -13.69
N SER A 120 9.18 -0.53 -12.90
CA SER A 120 10.50 -0.13 -13.43
C SER A 120 11.28 -1.32 -13.98
N LEU A 121 11.17 -2.50 -13.37
CA LEU A 121 11.81 -3.71 -13.87
C LEU A 121 11.16 -4.24 -15.17
N MET A 122 9.84 -4.09 -15.31
CA MET A 122 9.10 -4.54 -16.49
C MET A 122 9.39 -3.73 -17.76
N VAL A 123 10.06 -2.57 -17.63
CA VAL A 123 10.53 -1.80 -18.79
C VAL A 123 11.61 -2.58 -19.53
N ASP A 124 12.53 -3.23 -18.80
CA ASP A 124 13.71 -3.87 -19.37
C ASP A 124 13.62 -5.41 -19.39
N MET A 125 12.66 -5.98 -18.68
CA MET A 125 12.56 -7.43 -18.48
C MET A 125 11.15 -7.96 -18.78
N PRO A 126 11.02 -9.16 -19.39
CA PRO A 126 9.73 -9.82 -19.51
C PRO A 126 9.07 -10.02 -18.14
N VAL A 127 7.74 -9.88 -18.06
CA VAL A 127 6.97 -9.99 -16.80
C VAL A 127 7.28 -11.27 -16.03
N ALA A 128 7.44 -12.40 -16.72
CA ALA A 128 7.79 -13.68 -16.09
C ALA A 128 9.17 -13.68 -15.44
N ALA A 129 10.15 -12.94 -15.99
CA ALA A 129 11.47 -12.80 -15.40
C ALA A 129 11.43 -11.90 -14.14
N VAL A 130 10.66 -10.80 -14.20
CA VAL A 130 10.42 -9.93 -13.03
C VAL A 130 9.74 -10.72 -11.92
N ALA A 131 8.72 -11.50 -12.24
CA ALA A 131 7.99 -12.35 -11.30
C ALA A 131 8.93 -13.28 -10.51
N ARG A 132 9.82 -13.99 -11.22
CA ARG A 132 10.85 -14.83 -10.58
C ARG A 132 11.82 -14.01 -9.72
N LYS A 133 12.23 -12.83 -10.19
CA LYS A 133 13.19 -11.97 -9.48
C LYS A 133 12.64 -11.47 -8.14
N VAL A 134 11.35 -11.12 -8.08
CA VAL A 134 10.70 -10.58 -6.87
C VAL A 134 9.94 -11.64 -6.06
N GLY A 135 10.03 -12.92 -6.46
CA GLY A 135 9.36 -14.02 -5.79
C GLY A 135 7.83 -13.88 -5.79
N GLU A 136 7.24 -13.54 -6.94
CA GLU A 136 5.80 -13.40 -7.12
C GLU A 136 5.27 -14.21 -8.31
N HIS A 137 3.95 -14.41 -8.34
CA HIS A 137 3.28 -14.94 -9.52
C HIS A 137 3.12 -13.85 -10.59
N ASP A 138 3.45 -14.20 -11.83
CA ASP A 138 3.34 -13.33 -13.00
C ASP A 138 1.92 -12.77 -13.19
N THR A 139 0.88 -13.56 -12.91
CA THR A 139 -0.53 -13.14 -12.99
C THR A 139 -0.84 -11.94 -12.08
N ARG A 140 -0.21 -11.83 -10.90
CA ARG A 140 -0.36 -10.67 -10.01
C ARG A 140 0.31 -9.44 -10.61
N LEU A 141 1.49 -9.62 -11.19
CA LEU A 141 2.26 -8.57 -11.86
C LEU A 141 1.54 -8.06 -13.10
N TRP A 142 0.90 -8.93 -13.88
CA TRP A 142 0.05 -8.53 -14.99
C TRP A 142 -1.13 -7.65 -14.56
N ARG A 143 -1.69 -7.84 -13.36
CA ARG A 143 -2.75 -6.95 -12.84
C ARG A 143 -2.20 -5.55 -12.54
N VAL A 144 -0.98 -5.46 -12.01
CA VAL A 144 -0.27 -4.18 -11.80
C VAL A 144 -0.01 -3.51 -13.15
N PHE A 145 0.61 -4.23 -14.08
CA PHE A 145 0.91 -3.71 -15.42
C PHE A 145 -0.35 -3.22 -16.13
N LYS A 146 -1.42 -4.02 -16.15
CA LYS A 146 -2.69 -3.63 -16.76
C LYS A 146 -3.27 -2.39 -16.12
N HIS A 147 -3.23 -2.26 -14.80
CA HIS A 147 -3.68 -1.04 -14.13
C HIS A 147 -2.92 0.16 -14.67
N TYR A 148 -1.59 0.19 -14.58
CA TYR A 148 -0.84 1.37 -14.97
C TYR A 148 -0.87 1.63 -16.47
N VAL A 149 -0.76 0.62 -17.34
CA VAL A 149 -0.73 0.79 -18.80
C VAL A 149 -2.10 1.12 -19.39
N ILE A 150 -3.19 0.57 -18.86
CA ILE A 150 -4.54 0.95 -19.32
C ILE A 150 -4.85 2.38 -18.87
N HIS A 151 -4.47 2.77 -17.65
CA HIS A 151 -4.63 4.16 -17.20
C HIS A 151 -3.70 5.14 -17.95
N THR A 152 -2.47 4.73 -18.29
CA THR A 152 -1.56 5.56 -19.08
C THR A 152 -1.80 5.53 -20.58
N ARG A 153 -2.59 4.61 -21.14
CA ARG A 153 -3.10 4.77 -22.51
C ARG A 153 -3.97 6.03 -22.68
N CYS A 154 -4.37 6.69 -21.59
CA CYS A 154 -4.97 8.02 -21.63
C CYS A 154 -3.94 9.18 -21.65
N LEU A 155 -2.66 8.97 -21.27
CA LEU A 155 -1.67 10.05 -21.10
C LEU A 155 -0.28 9.82 -21.75
N ILE A 156 0.09 8.59 -22.14
CA ILE A 156 1.46 8.22 -22.58
C ILE A 156 1.61 8.15 -24.11
N PHE A 157 0.54 8.22 -24.90
CA PHE A 157 0.67 8.23 -26.36
C PHE A 157 1.40 9.48 -26.92
N GLN A 158 1.67 10.52 -26.11
CA GLN A 158 2.31 11.75 -26.58
C GLN A 158 3.82 11.84 -26.28
N LYS A 159 4.41 10.99 -25.43
CA LYS A 159 5.85 11.10 -25.06
C LYS A 159 6.74 9.92 -25.44
N MET A 160 6.21 8.73 -25.72
CA MET A 160 7.04 7.57 -26.11
C MET A 160 7.22 7.38 -27.62
N ILE A 161 6.52 8.14 -28.47
CA ILE A 161 6.64 8.04 -29.95
C ILE A 161 7.60 9.11 -30.52
N LEU A 162 7.96 10.15 -29.76
CA LEU A 162 8.78 11.28 -30.23
C LEU A 162 10.25 11.25 -29.78
N SER A 163 10.75 10.14 -29.21
CA SER A 163 12.20 9.98 -28.94
C SER A 163 12.91 9.05 -29.95
N HIS A 164 12.20 8.62 -30.99
CA HIS A 164 12.75 7.82 -32.10
C HIS A 164 12.24 8.32 -33.46
N ALA A 165 11.98 9.63 -33.59
CA ALA A 165 11.81 10.32 -34.87
C ALA A 165 12.79 11.49 -34.94
#